data_AF-A0A4Y2AW33-F1
#
_entry.id   AF-A0A4Y2AW33-F1
#
_cell.length_a   1.000
_cell.length_b   1.000
_cell.length_c   1.000
_cell.angle_alpha   90.00
_cell.angle_beta   90.00
_cell.angle_gamma   90.00
#
_symmetry.space_group_name_H-M   'P 1'
#
loop_
_entity.id
_entity.type
_entity.pdbx_description
1 polymer ?
#
loop_
_entity_poly.entity_id
_entity_poly.type
_entity_poly.pdbx_seq_one_letter_code
_entity_poly.pdbx_strand_id
1 'polypeptide(L)'
;MAKALDVSQQVVSHQLKHKLKKKCHHLNERSVQIRRQRSWPLYKLLREDRWRKFITTDEDWTYLPDINAKSKVQYLIRDQNRRE
;
A
#
# COMPACT_ATOMS: atom_id res chain seq x y z
N MET A 1 10.47 28.38 -6.10
CA MET A 1 11.04 28.07 -4.77
C MET A 1 12.53 28.34 -4.72
N ALA A 2 13.39 27.62 -5.47
CA ALA A 2 14.85 27.82 -5.41
C ALA A 2 15.30 29.30 -5.56
N LYS A 3 14.85 29.99 -6.60
CA LYS A 3 15.11 31.44 -6.80
C LYS A 3 14.53 32.35 -5.72
N ALA A 4 13.39 31.97 -5.12
CA ALA A 4 12.73 32.75 -4.08
C ALA A 4 13.35 32.54 -2.69
N LEU A 5 14.09 31.44 -2.52
CA LEU A 5 14.77 31.06 -1.29
C LEU A 5 16.30 31.28 -1.40
N ASP A 6 16.77 31.84 -2.51
CA ASP A 6 18.19 32.03 -2.85
C ASP A 6 19.08 30.79 -2.60
N VAL A 7 18.56 29.62 -2.98
CA VAL A 7 19.26 28.34 -2.82
C VAL A 7 19.30 27.57 -4.12
N SER A 8 20.26 26.65 -4.24
CA SER A 8 20.37 25.79 -5.41
C SER A 8 19.15 24.86 -5.53
N GLN A 9 18.80 24.52 -6.78
CA GLN A 9 17.68 23.63 -7.07
C GLN A 9 17.86 22.23 -6.43
N GLN A 10 19.11 21.79 -6.25
CA GLN A 10 19.43 20.51 -5.62
C GLN A 10 19.07 20.48 -4.13
N VAL A 11 19.34 21.57 -3.39
CA VAL A 11 19.00 21.68 -1.97
C VAL A 11 17.48 21.63 -1.79
N VAL A 12 16.74 22.34 -2.63
CA VAL A 12 15.26 22.33 -2.60
C VAL A 12 14.72 20.93 -2.92
N SER A 13 15.25 20.26 -3.94
CA SER A 13 14.83 18.91 -4.34
C SER A 13 15.06 17.89 -3.21
N HIS A 14 16.23 17.94 -2.57
CA HIS A 14 16.56 17.08 -1.43
C HIS A 14 15.59 17.27 -0.27
N GLN A 15 15.34 18.53 0.12
CA GLN A 15 14.40 18.84 1.21
C GLN A 15 12.96 18.41 0.87
N LEU A 16 12.53 18.60 -0.37
CA LEU A 16 11.20 18.20 -0.82
C LEU A 16 11.03 16.68 -0.89
N LYS A 17 12.06 15.93 -1.31
CA LYS A 17 12.00 14.47 -1.39
C LYS A 17 11.65 13.80 -0.06
N HIS A 18 12.13 14.37 1.06
CA HIS A 18 11.86 13.88 2.40
C HIS A 18 10.60 14.46 3.04
N LYS A 19 10.14 15.65 2.60
CA LYS A 19 8.95 16.33 3.16
C LYS A 19 7.65 16.07 2.40
N LEU A 20 7.74 15.77 1.10
CA LEU A 20 6.57 15.52 0.27
C LEU A 20 6.02 14.12 0.57
N LYS A 21 4.71 14.04 0.79
CA LYS A 21 4.01 12.75 0.88
C LYS A 21 4.24 11.97 -0.40
N LYS A 22 4.47 10.65 -0.26
CA LYS A 22 4.51 9.72 -1.39
C LYS A 22 3.27 9.92 -2.26
N LYS A 23 3.43 9.87 -3.58
CA LYS A 23 2.31 9.95 -4.52
C LYS A 23 1.39 8.75 -4.28
N CYS A 24 0.21 8.99 -3.75
CA CYS A 24 -0.86 8.00 -3.68
C CYS A 24 -1.61 7.98 -5.02
N HIS A 25 -2.23 6.84 -5.35
CA HIS A 25 -3.12 6.77 -6.50
C HIS A 25 -4.23 7.81 -6.37
N HIS A 26 -4.43 8.61 -7.42
CA HIS A 26 -5.50 9.61 -7.44
C HIS A 26 -6.86 8.91 -7.47
N LEU A 27 -7.71 9.19 -6.50
CA LEU A 27 -9.05 8.59 -6.41
C LEU A 27 -10.05 9.52 -7.09
N ASN A 28 -10.87 8.95 -7.97
CA ASN A 28 -12.06 9.65 -8.46
C ASN A 28 -13.13 9.76 -7.34
N GLU A 29 -14.06 10.72 -7.49
CA GLU A 29 -15.10 11.00 -6.49
C GLU A 29 -15.94 9.76 -6.16
N ARG A 30 -16.30 8.98 -7.19
CA ARG A 30 -17.02 7.71 -7.03
C ARG A 30 -16.29 6.75 -6.09
N SER A 31 -14.98 6.59 -6.27
CA SER A 31 -14.15 5.71 -5.42
C SER A 31 -14.07 6.22 -3.99
N VAL A 32 -14.00 7.54 -3.78
CA VAL A 32 -14.04 8.15 -2.45
C VAL A 32 -15.38 7.84 -1.77
N GLN A 33 -16.49 7.99 -2.48
CA GLN A 33 -17.82 7.76 -1.95
C GLN A 33 -18.05 6.29 -1.58
N ILE A 34 -17.64 5.35 -2.45
CA ILE A 34 -17.71 3.92 -2.17
C ILE A 34 -16.91 3.57 -0.90
N ARG A 35 -15.70 4.11 -0.76
CA ARG A 35 -14.86 3.86 0.44
C ARG A 35 -15.54 4.37 1.71
N ARG A 36 -16.11 5.58 1.68
CA ARG A 36 -16.85 6.16 2.83
C ARG A 36 -18.09 5.35 3.20
N GLN A 37 -18.85 4.89 2.21
CA GLN A 37 -20.05 4.09 2.44
C GLN A 37 -19.72 2.72 3.03
N ARG A 38 -18.61 2.09 2.60
CA ARG A 38 -18.22 0.74 3.06
C ARG A 38 -17.48 0.73 4.40
N SER A 39 -16.77 1.81 4.75
CA SER A 39 -15.88 1.82 5.93
C SER A 39 -16.64 1.67 7.25
N TRP A 40 -17.73 2.42 7.43
CA TRP A 40 -18.46 2.43 8.70
C TRP A 40 -19.20 1.11 9.00
N PRO A 41 -19.94 0.51 8.04
CA PRO A 41 -20.52 -0.82 8.22
C PRO A 41 -19.47 -1.90 8.49
N LEU A 42 -18.33 -1.86 7.78
CA LEU A 42 -17.24 -2.81 7.99
C LEU A 42 -16.65 -2.69 9.40
N TYR A 43 -16.39 -1.48 9.88
CA TYR A 43 -15.92 -1.26 11.26
C TYR A 43 -16.92 -1.81 12.29
N LYS A 44 -18.22 -1.55 12.10
CA LYS A 44 -19.26 -2.11 12.96
C LYS A 44 -19.27 -3.63 12.95
N LEU A 45 -18.93 -4.28 11.84
CA LEU A 45 -18.83 -5.74 11.74
C LEU A 45 -17.60 -6.28 12.50
N LEU A 46 -16.46 -5.60 12.38
CA LEU A 46 -15.16 -6.07 12.89
C LEU A 46 -14.89 -5.75 14.38
N ARG A 47 -15.57 -4.76 14.96
CA ARG A 47 -15.41 -4.38 16.39
C ARG A 47 -15.70 -5.53 17.35
N GLU A 48 -15.30 -5.37 18.61
CA GLU A 48 -15.53 -6.32 19.72
C GLU A 48 -14.86 -7.68 19.46
N ASP A 49 -13.60 -7.66 19.02
CA ASP A 49 -12.81 -8.85 18.69
C ASP A 49 -13.40 -9.78 17.62
N ARG A 50 -14.51 -9.40 16.98
CA ARG A 50 -15.15 -10.18 15.91
C ARG A 50 -14.29 -10.30 14.67
N TRP A 51 -13.35 -9.38 14.46
CA TRP A 51 -12.33 -9.46 13.42
C TRP A 51 -11.55 -10.79 13.44
N ARG A 52 -11.38 -11.44 14.60
CA ARG A 52 -10.69 -12.74 14.74
C ARG A 52 -11.40 -13.89 14.02
N LYS A 53 -12.70 -13.73 13.71
CA LYS A 53 -13.49 -14.71 12.95
C LYS A 53 -13.31 -14.58 11.43
N PHE A 54 -12.65 -13.52 10.96
CA PHE A 54 -12.46 -13.25 9.55
C PHE A 54 -11.05 -13.65 9.12
N ILE A 55 -10.97 -14.34 7.99
CA ILE A 55 -9.73 -14.66 7.30
C ILE A 55 -9.63 -13.71 6.10
N THR A 56 -8.50 -13.02 5.93
CA THR A 56 -8.25 -12.13 4.79
C THR A 56 -7.15 -12.72 3.93
N THR A 57 -7.35 -12.76 2.63
CA THR A 57 -6.36 -13.22 1.66
C THR A 57 -6.02 -12.10 0.69
N ASP A 58 -4.75 -12.00 0.31
CA ASP A 58 -4.27 -11.09 -0.73
C ASP A 58 -3.20 -11.83 -1.54
N GLU A 59 -3.04 -11.43 -2.80
CA GLU A 59 -2.14 -12.07 -3.75
C GLU A 59 -0.95 -11.16 -4.05
N ASP A 60 0.26 -11.72 -4.04
CA ASP A 60 1.46 -11.00 -4.42
C ASP A 60 2.33 -11.88 -5.32
N TRP A 61 2.91 -11.26 -6.34
CA TRP A 61 3.73 -11.95 -7.34
C TRP A 61 5.14 -12.08 -6.78
N THR A 62 5.60 -13.31 -6.54
CA THR A 62 6.99 -13.57 -6.17
C THR A 62 7.75 -14.20 -7.32
N TYR A 63 8.90 -13.60 -7.64
CA TYR A 63 9.82 -14.10 -8.63
C TYR A 63 10.80 -15.05 -7.96
N LEU A 64 10.93 -16.27 -8.49
CA LEU A 64 11.98 -17.18 -8.08
C LEU A 64 13.32 -16.74 -8.70
N PRO A 65 14.43 -16.83 -7.95
CA PRO A 65 15.75 -16.56 -8.52
C PRO A 65 16.03 -17.47 -9.71
N ASP A 66 16.61 -16.88 -10.75
CA ASP A 66 16.77 -17.48 -12.07
C ASP A 66 17.55 -18.81 -11.99
N ILE A 67 16.87 -19.90 -12.32
CA ILE A 67 17.55 -21.16 -12.67
C ILE A 67 17.73 -21.31 -14.18
N ASN A 68 17.07 -20.49 -15.04
CA ASN A 68 17.08 -20.66 -16.51
C ASN A 68 16.71 -19.39 -17.33
N ALA A 69 17.01 -18.16 -16.86
CA ALA A 69 16.67 -16.90 -17.55
C ALA A 69 15.16 -16.70 -17.87
N LYS A 70 14.30 -17.37 -17.10
CA LYS A 70 12.84 -17.25 -17.17
C LYS A 70 12.33 -17.10 -15.75
N SER A 71 11.84 -15.92 -15.43
CA SER A 71 11.22 -15.62 -14.15
C SER A 71 9.92 -16.40 -14.02
N LYS A 72 9.95 -17.56 -13.33
CA LYS A 72 8.74 -18.31 -12.99
C LYS A 72 8.06 -17.60 -11.82
N VAL A 73 6.83 -17.19 -12.01
CA VAL A 73 6.02 -16.62 -10.94
C VAL A 73 5.49 -17.77 -10.08
N GLN A 74 5.64 -17.64 -8.76
CA GLN A 74 4.96 -18.50 -7.81
C GLN A 74 3.96 -17.68 -6.97
N TYR A 75 2.76 -18.24 -6.78
CA TYR A 75 1.77 -17.74 -5.82
C TYR A 75 2.20 -18.20 -4.41
N LEU A 76 2.43 -17.24 -3.52
CA LEU A 76 2.72 -17.53 -2.11
C LEU A 76 1.53 -17.12 -1.24
N ILE A 77 0.94 -18.08 -0.53
CA ILE A 77 -0.10 -17.82 0.47
C ILE A 77 0.61 -17.46 1.78
N ARG A 78 0.49 -16.20 2.21
CA ARG A 78 1.24 -15.65 3.37
C ARG A 78 0.86 -16.26 4.72
N ASP A 79 -0.32 -16.87 4.85
CA ASP A 79 -0.87 -17.34 6.14
C ASP A 79 -0.43 -18.76 6.56
N GLN A 80 0.41 -19.46 5.79
CA GLN A 80 0.84 -20.83 6.13
C GLN A 80 1.73 -20.93 7.39
N ASN A 81 2.31 -19.83 7.89
CA ASN A 81 3.24 -19.86 9.02
C ASN A 81 2.64 -19.38 10.35
N ARG A 82 1.32 -19.22 10.45
CA ARG A 82 0.68 -18.82 11.69
C ARG A 82 0.63 -20.02 12.65
N ARG A 83 1.64 -20.14 13.52
CA ARG A 83 1.62 -21.10 14.65
C ARG A 83 0.48 -20.71 15.60
N GLU A 84 -0.27 -21.72 16.05
CA GLU A 84 -1.35 -21.63 17.05
C GLU A 84 -0.91 -20.96 18.35
#